data_AF-X0QP35-F1
#
_entry.id   AF-X0QP35-F1
#
_cell.length_a   1.000
_cell.length_b   1.000
_cell.length_c   1.000
_cell.angle_alpha   90.00
_cell.angle_beta   90.00
_cell.angle_gamma   90.00
#
_symmetry.space_group_name_H-M   'P 1'
#
loop_
_entity.id
_entity.type
_entity.pdbx_description
1 polymer ?
#
loop_
_entity_poly.entity_id
_entity_poly.type
_entity_poly.pdbx_seq_one_letter_code
_entity_poly.pdbx_strand_id
1 'polypeptide(L)'
;MPTFDDIASDTDDDIEVSEVHWSTYGNIKPYPFTTSHGNIACSLNEVSFYPDDTANDELTIGFPLNKLAQIRQEASGVTANVENTIKRDADLSEAIRMGLDRCKQTEERLEKFKAQNSK
;
A
#
# COMPACT_ATOMS: atom_id res chain seq x y z
N MET A 1 17.78 7.08 -22.77
CA MET A 1 16.61 7.96 -22.93
C MET A 1 15.71 7.64 -21.76
N PRO A 2 15.46 8.57 -20.82
CA PRO A 2 14.43 8.33 -19.83
C PRO A 2 13.07 8.53 -20.53
N THR A 3 12.14 7.60 -20.36
CA THR A 3 10.85 7.61 -21.03
C THR A 3 9.75 7.17 -20.07
N PHE A 4 8.70 8.01 -20.05
CA PHE A 4 7.41 7.95 -19.35
C PHE A 4 7.49 8.01 -17.81
N ASP A 5 6.95 9.12 -17.26
CA ASP A 5 6.49 9.28 -15.86
C ASP A 5 7.45 9.78 -14.77
N ASP A 6 8.57 10.41 -15.14
CA ASP A 6 9.49 11.09 -14.22
C ASP A 6 8.91 12.25 -13.36
N ILE A 7 7.62 12.62 -13.41
CA ILE A 7 7.13 13.85 -12.71
C ILE A 7 5.72 13.72 -12.04
N ALA A 8 5.02 12.57 -12.07
CA ALA A 8 3.60 12.54 -11.62
C ALA A 8 3.20 11.60 -10.46
N SER A 9 4.04 10.67 -9.96
CA SER A 9 3.59 9.63 -8.99
C SER A 9 4.38 9.57 -7.68
N ASP A 10 5.34 10.47 -7.46
CA ASP A 10 6.24 10.39 -6.29
C ASP A 10 5.66 11.03 -5.01
N THR A 11 4.36 11.36 -5.03
CA THR A 11 3.56 11.84 -3.88
C THR A 11 2.51 10.83 -3.41
N ASP A 12 2.39 9.69 -4.10
CA ASP A 12 1.38 8.69 -3.77
C ASP A 12 1.87 7.89 -2.55
N ASP A 13 1.10 7.94 -1.46
CA ASP A 13 1.34 7.23 -0.20
C ASP A 13 1.16 5.69 -0.34
N ASP A 14 0.96 5.23 -1.58
CA ASP A 14 0.74 3.86 -1.95
C ASP A 14 1.76 3.32 -2.96
N ILE A 15 1.86 2.00 -3.04
CA ILE A 15 2.72 1.27 -3.96
C ILE A 15 1.81 0.50 -4.90
N GLU A 16 1.82 0.83 -6.18
CA GLU A 16 1.22 0.00 -7.21
C GLU A 16 1.92 -1.36 -7.25
N VAL A 17 1.16 -2.44 -7.21
CA VAL A 17 1.63 -3.82 -7.25
C VAL A 17 0.83 -4.60 -8.27
N SER A 18 1.51 -5.43 -9.06
CA SER A 18 0.86 -6.32 -10.02
C SER A 18 1.46 -7.71 -9.99
N GLU A 19 0.68 -8.71 -10.40
CA GLU A 19 1.11 -10.11 -10.42
C GLU A 19 2.35 -10.31 -11.30
N VAL A 20 2.41 -9.61 -12.44
CA VAL A 20 3.52 -9.72 -13.40
C VAL A 20 4.80 -9.02 -12.94
N HIS A 21 4.69 -7.99 -12.10
CA HIS A 21 5.85 -7.25 -11.55
C HIS A 21 6.15 -7.60 -10.10
N TRP A 22 5.42 -8.52 -9.47
CA TRP A 22 5.57 -8.82 -8.04
C TRP A 22 7.01 -9.14 -7.63
N SER A 23 7.70 -9.95 -8.42
CA SER A 23 9.09 -10.35 -8.15
C SER A 23 10.10 -9.22 -8.35
N THR A 24 9.77 -8.14 -9.07
CA THR A 24 10.70 -7.01 -9.30
C THR A 24 10.93 -6.21 -8.02
N TYR A 25 10.03 -6.32 -7.04
CA TYR A 25 10.18 -5.76 -5.69
C TYR A 25 11.06 -6.63 -4.75
N GLY A 26 11.68 -7.69 -5.29
CA GLY A 26 12.50 -8.64 -4.51
C GLY A 26 11.68 -9.65 -3.73
N ASN A 27 10.39 -9.77 -4.02
CA ASN A 27 9.47 -10.72 -3.39
C ASN A 27 9.70 -12.12 -3.94
N ILE A 28 9.75 -13.10 -3.03
CA ILE A 28 9.95 -14.52 -3.33
C ILE A 28 8.68 -15.34 -3.14
N LYS A 29 7.68 -14.83 -2.40
CA LYS A 29 6.38 -15.49 -2.27
C LYS A 29 5.52 -15.17 -3.49
N PRO A 30 4.57 -16.05 -3.84
CA PRO A 30 3.60 -15.74 -4.89
C PRO A 30 2.80 -14.48 -4.58
N TYR A 31 2.41 -13.75 -5.63
CA TYR A 31 1.56 -12.58 -5.51
C TYR A 31 0.24 -12.93 -4.77
N PRO A 32 -0.06 -12.28 -3.63
CA PRO A 32 -1.08 -12.77 -2.70
C PRO A 32 -2.51 -12.32 -3.04
N PHE A 33 -2.68 -11.36 -3.95
CA PHE A 33 -3.99 -10.79 -4.26
C PHE A 33 -4.67 -11.53 -5.40
N THR A 34 -6.00 -11.48 -5.42
CA THR A 34 -6.83 -12.13 -6.46
C THR A 34 -6.95 -11.30 -7.73
N THR A 35 -6.81 -9.99 -7.63
CA THR A 35 -6.72 -9.08 -8.79
C THR A 35 -5.37 -9.22 -9.46
N SER A 36 -5.23 -8.74 -10.70
CA SER A 36 -3.93 -8.75 -11.38
C SER A 36 -3.05 -7.56 -10.99
N HIS A 37 -3.65 -6.51 -10.44
CA HIS A 37 -3.03 -5.26 -10.00
C HIS A 37 -3.80 -4.64 -8.83
N GLY A 38 -3.20 -3.64 -8.20
CA GLY A 38 -3.79 -2.84 -7.12
C GLY A 38 -2.72 -2.06 -6.38
N ASN A 39 -3.08 -1.43 -5.28
CA ASN A 39 -2.23 -0.53 -4.54
C ASN A 39 -2.10 -0.97 -3.08
N ILE A 40 -0.88 -1.00 -2.56
CA ILE A 40 -0.61 -1.15 -1.13
C ILE A 40 -0.35 0.23 -0.56
N ALA A 41 -1.29 0.75 0.23
CA ALA A 41 -1.16 2.03 0.90
C ALA A 41 -0.73 1.84 2.36
N CYS A 42 -0.01 2.82 2.90
CA CYS A 42 0.35 2.85 4.30
C CYS A 42 0.08 4.21 4.96
N SER A 43 -0.64 4.20 6.08
CA SER A 43 -0.88 5.39 6.90
C SER A 43 -0.70 5.05 8.36
N LEU A 44 0.17 5.77 9.09
CA LEU A 44 0.43 5.52 10.52
C LEU A 44 0.76 4.04 10.86
N ASN A 45 1.50 3.37 9.99
CA ASN A 45 1.82 1.92 10.04
C ASN A 45 0.62 0.99 9.86
N GLU A 46 -0.54 1.50 9.45
CA GLU A 46 -1.70 0.74 9.00
C GLU A 46 -1.50 0.43 7.51
N VAL A 47 -1.36 -0.84 7.17
CA VAL A 47 -1.13 -1.27 5.79
C VAL A 47 -2.44 -1.83 5.24
N SER A 48 -2.88 -1.31 4.10
CA SER A 48 -4.12 -1.75 3.44
C SER A 48 -3.89 -1.97 1.94
N PHE A 49 -4.70 -2.83 1.34
CA PHE A 49 -4.70 -3.11 -0.09
C PHE A 49 -5.97 -2.60 -0.76
N TYR A 50 -5.80 -1.94 -1.90
CA TYR A 50 -6.86 -1.41 -2.74
C TYR A 50 -6.78 -2.11 -4.12
N PRO A 51 -7.79 -2.90 -4.52
CA PRO A 51 -7.80 -3.56 -5.83
C PRO A 51 -8.05 -2.57 -6.99
N ASP A 52 -7.63 -2.92 -8.20
CA ASP A 52 -8.08 -2.31 -9.47
C ASP A 52 -8.15 -0.75 -9.47
N ASP A 53 -7.07 -0.09 -9.03
CA ASP A 53 -6.90 1.39 -8.94
C ASP A 53 -7.88 2.13 -8.01
N THR A 54 -8.54 1.42 -7.08
CA THR A 54 -9.51 2.03 -6.15
C THR A 54 -8.88 2.86 -5.01
N ALA A 55 -7.56 3.01 -4.97
CA ALA A 55 -6.86 3.77 -3.92
C ALA A 55 -7.29 5.24 -3.86
N ASN A 56 -7.68 5.82 -5.00
CA ASN A 56 -8.12 7.22 -5.11
C ASN A 56 -9.64 7.40 -4.97
N ASP A 57 -10.39 6.33 -4.78
CA ASP A 57 -11.84 6.41 -4.54
C ASP A 57 -12.11 6.66 -3.05
N GLU A 58 -12.60 7.86 -2.73
CA GLU A 58 -12.93 8.28 -1.36
C GLU A 58 -13.97 7.38 -0.68
N LEU A 59 -14.77 6.65 -1.45
CA LEU A 59 -15.77 5.71 -0.93
C LEU A 59 -15.20 4.30 -0.72
N THR A 60 -14.00 4.02 -1.21
CA THR A 60 -13.38 2.71 -1.07
C THR A 60 -12.62 2.61 0.26
N ILE A 61 -12.90 1.54 0.99
CA ILE A 61 -12.19 1.16 2.21
C ILE A 61 -11.38 -0.08 1.87
N GLY A 62 -10.06 0.09 1.80
CA GLY A 62 -9.12 -0.97 1.47
C GLY A 62 -9.15 -2.15 2.45
N PHE A 63 -8.69 -3.29 1.97
CA PHE A 63 -8.56 -4.50 2.76
C PHE A 63 -7.39 -4.36 3.76
N PRO A 64 -7.61 -4.55 5.08
CA PRO A 64 -6.55 -4.42 6.06
C PRO A 64 -5.55 -5.58 5.94
N LEU A 65 -4.27 -5.26 5.70
CA LEU A 65 -3.21 -6.26 5.54
C LEU A 65 -2.54 -6.63 6.86
N ASN A 66 -2.43 -5.69 7.81
CA ASN A 66 -1.80 -5.93 9.09
C ASN A 66 -2.79 -5.79 10.26
N LYS A 67 -2.38 -6.32 11.42
CA LYS A 67 -3.21 -6.31 12.63
C LYS A 67 -3.60 -4.90 13.08
N LEU A 68 -2.73 -3.91 12.85
CA LEU A 68 -3.02 -2.53 13.24
C LEU A 68 -4.17 -1.95 12.40
N ALA A 69 -4.13 -2.13 11.07
CA ALA A 69 -5.20 -1.71 10.17
C ALA A 69 -6.53 -2.41 10.54
N GLN A 70 -6.50 -3.70 10.87
CA GLN A 70 -7.69 -4.44 11.30
C GLN A 70 -8.30 -3.86 12.58
N ILE A 71 -7.49 -3.65 13.63
CA ILE A 71 -7.96 -3.07 14.90
C ILE A 71 -8.55 -1.67 14.68
N ARG A 72 -7.97 -0.91 13.76
CA ARG A 72 -8.38 0.46 13.47
C ARG A 72 -9.72 0.52 12.75
N GLN A 73 -9.92 -0.36 11.77
CA GLN A 73 -11.21 -0.55 11.11
C GLN A 73 -12.29 -0.96 12.13
N GLU A 74 -12.00 -1.94 12.99
CA GLU A 74 -12.92 -2.36 14.05
C GLU A 74 -13.27 -1.22 15.02
N ALA A 75 -12.28 -0.43 15.44
CA ALA A 75 -12.47 0.68 16.37
C ALA A 75 -13.23 1.86 15.78
N SER A 76 -13.11 2.11 14.47
CA SER A 76 -13.83 3.17 13.77
C SER A 76 -15.25 2.76 13.33
N GLY A 77 -15.59 1.47 13.44
CA GLY A 77 -16.85 0.93 12.94
C GLY A 77 -16.93 0.89 11.42
N VAL A 78 -15.78 0.98 10.75
CA VAL A 78 -15.65 0.97 9.28
C VAL A 78 -15.12 -0.40 8.87
N THR A 79 -15.73 -1.02 7.87
CA THR A 79 -15.29 -2.32 7.35
C THR A 79 -14.86 -2.17 5.90
N ALA A 80 -13.78 -2.85 5.50
CA ALA A 80 -13.41 -2.96 4.09
C ALA A 80 -14.61 -3.33 3.22
N ASN A 81 -14.82 -2.59 2.14
CA ASN A 81 -15.91 -2.81 1.18
C ASN A 81 -15.41 -3.42 -0.14
N VAL A 82 -14.13 -3.81 -0.17
CA VAL A 82 -13.52 -4.54 -1.27
C VAL A 82 -13.66 -6.04 -1.04
N GLU A 83 -14.19 -6.75 -2.03
CA GLU A 83 -14.49 -8.18 -1.90
C GLU A 83 -13.36 -9.08 -2.41
N ASN A 84 -13.18 -10.22 -1.76
CA ASN A 84 -12.33 -11.34 -2.22
C ASN A 84 -10.91 -10.95 -2.65
N THR A 85 -10.29 -9.96 -2.02
CA THR A 85 -9.00 -9.39 -2.45
C THR A 85 -7.79 -10.27 -2.20
N ILE A 86 -7.85 -11.23 -1.27
CA ILE A 86 -6.73 -12.10 -0.90
C ILE A 86 -6.95 -13.54 -1.41
N LYS A 87 -5.95 -14.11 -2.08
CA LYS A 87 -5.95 -15.54 -2.46
C LYS A 87 -5.99 -16.40 -1.19
N ARG A 88 -6.67 -17.54 -1.27
CA ARG A 88 -6.76 -18.47 -0.14
C ARG A 88 -5.36 -18.90 0.31
N ASP A 89 -5.12 -18.89 1.62
CA ASP A 89 -3.85 -19.29 2.27
C ASP A 89 -2.62 -18.47 1.79
N ALA A 90 -2.83 -17.27 1.25
CA ALA A 90 -1.75 -16.40 0.79
C ALA A 90 -0.87 -15.89 1.95
N ASP A 91 0.43 -15.80 1.67
CA ASP A 91 1.40 -15.19 2.58
C ASP A 91 1.43 -13.68 2.35
N LEU A 92 0.97 -12.91 3.33
CA LEU A 92 0.91 -11.45 3.26
C LEU A 92 2.18 -10.76 3.77
N SER A 93 3.17 -11.51 4.27
CA SER A 93 4.34 -10.94 4.94
C SER A 93 5.12 -9.96 4.07
N GLU A 94 5.28 -10.27 2.78
CA GLU A 94 5.99 -9.41 1.83
C GLU A 94 5.19 -8.16 1.48
N ALA A 95 3.87 -8.28 1.29
CA ALA A 95 2.99 -7.14 1.07
C ALA A 95 2.98 -6.19 2.28
N ILE A 96 2.89 -6.74 3.49
CA ILE A 96 2.95 -5.96 4.73
C ILE A 96 4.31 -5.27 4.85
N ARG A 97 5.42 -5.98 4.58
CA ARG A 97 6.77 -5.40 4.61
C ARG A 97 6.87 -4.22 3.64
N MET A 98 6.41 -4.38 2.41
CA MET A 98 6.42 -3.31 1.41
C MET A 98 5.65 -2.09 1.88
N GLY A 99 4.43 -2.27 2.42
CA GLY A 99 3.64 -1.16 2.96
C GLY A 99 4.33 -0.44 4.12
N LEU A 100 4.90 -1.18 5.08
CA LEU A 100 5.64 -0.58 6.20
C LEU A 100 6.90 0.16 5.74
N ASP A 101 7.62 -0.38 4.76
CA ASP A 101 8.78 0.28 4.16
C ASP A 101 8.37 1.61 3.51
N ARG A 102 7.18 1.70 2.91
CA ARG A 102 6.62 2.96 2.37
C ARG A 102 6.29 3.96 3.49
N CYS A 103 5.60 3.55 4.56
CA CYS A 103 5.34 4.43 5.71
C CYS A 103 6.63 5.05 6.24
N LYS A 104 7.68 4.24 6.41
CA LYS A 104 8.99 4.72 6.87
C LYS A 104 9.60 5.75 5.91
N GLN A 105 9.51 5.53 4.60
CA GLN A 105 9.99 6.50 3.61
C GLN A 105 9.23 7.83 3.68
N THR A 106 7.91 7.79 3.85
CA THR A 106 7.08 8.99 4.01
C THR A 106 7.45 9.76 5.29
N GLU A 107 7.64 9.07 6.42
CA GLU A 107 8.10 9.66 7.67
C GLU A 107 9.47 10.35 7.53
N GLU A 108 10.46 9.65 6.96
CA GLU A 108 11.80 10.20 6.72
C GLU A 108 11.78 11.44 5.81
N ARG A 109 10.89 11.44 4.79
CA ARG A 109 10.72 12.58 3.87
C ARG A 109 10.09 13.77 4.59
N LEU A 110 9.08 13.54 5.42
CA LEU A 110 8.43 14.57 6.23
C LEU A 110 9.42 15.21 7.22
N GLU A 111 10.28 14.42 7.86
CA GLU A 111 11.33 14.92 8.76
C GLU A 111 12.33 15.81 8.01
N LYS A 112 12.79 15.38 6.83
CA LYS A 112 13.68 16.19 5.98
C LYS A 112 13.03 17.51 5.57
N PHE A 113 11.76 17.48 5.19
CA PHE A 113 11.01 18.68 4.83
C PHE A 113 10.86 19.65 6.01
N LYS A 114 10.53 19.16 7.20
CA LYS A 114 10.46 19.98 8.42
C LYS A 114 11.81 20.63 8.74
N ALA A 115 12.91 19.88 8.61
CA ALA A 115 14.26 20.39 8.87
C ALA A 115 14.69 21.49 7.87
N GLN A 116 14.23 21.41 6.61
CA GLN A 116 14.53 22.40 5.57
C GLN A 116 13.73 23.70 5.73
N ASN A 117 12.48 23.62 6.20
CA ASN A 117 11.58 24.77 6.34
C ASN A 117 11.56 25.39 7.75
N SER A 118 12.32 24.85 8.70
CA SER A 118 12.51 25.44 10.04
C SER A 118 13.69 26.42 10.10
N LYS A 119 14.08 27.02 8.96
CA LYS A 119 15.17 27.99 8.82
C LYS A 119 14.67 29.36 8.40
#